data_AF-A0A4Y6UWC0-F1
#
_entry.id   AF-A0A4Y6UWC0-F1
#
_cell.length_a   1.000
_cell.length_b   1.000
_cell.length_c   1.000
_cell.angle_alpha   90.00
_cell.angle_beta   90.00
_cell.angle_gamma   90.00
#
_symmetry.space_group_name_H-M   'P 1'
#
loop_
_entity.id
_entity.type
_entity.pdbx_description
1 polymer ?
#
loop_
_entity_poly.entity_id
_entity_poly.type
_entity_poly.pdbx_seq_one_letter_code
_entity_poly.pdbx_strand_id
1 'polypeptide(L)'
;MTQPKTDFQQDANRNFEQDPDTRLRDSVIRRFFDREGRLKNIPAQLKKKLIVLEYLVEQLEMERTYPESEINAFIRLVHDDYATIRREFIVQGFMSRSDEVYKRNPLSAARRWEDLS
;
A
#
# COMPACT_ATOMS: atom_id res chain seq x y z
N MET A 1 43.87 -23.19 -28.00
CA MET A 1 42.41 -23.32 -27.81
C MET A 1 42.13 -23.44 -26.32
N THR A 2 41.84 -22.32 -25.66
CA THR A 2 41.18 -22.34 -24.34
C THR A 2 40.28 -21.11 -24.29
N GLN A 3 38.98 -21.34 -24.18
CA GLN A 3 37.96 -20.30 -24.10
C GLN A 3 38.02 -19.56 -22.76
N PRO A 4 37.57 -18.29 -22.70
CA PRO A 4 37.58 -17.47 -21.50
C PRO A 4 36.58 -17.98 -20.45
N LYS A 5 36.95 -17.94 -19.17
CA LYS A 5 35.99 -18.07 -18.08
C LYS A 5 35.25 -16.76 -17.93
N THR A 6 33.95 -16.82 -18.17
CA THR A 6 33.03 -15.72 -18.02
C THR A 6 32.77 -15.47 -16.54
N ASP A 7 33.32 -14.39 -16.00
CA ASP A 7 32.97 -13.87 -14.67
C ASP A 7 31.59 -13.19 -14.72
N PHE A 8 30.53 -13.99 -14.72
CA PHE A 8 29.17 -13.53 -14.41
C PHE A 8 28.88 -13.81 -12.94
N GLN A 9 29.50 -13.06 -12.02
CA GLN A 9 29.00 -12.97 -10.64
C GLN A 9 29.44 -11.67 -9.97
N GLN A 10 29.09 -10.54 -10.57
CA GLN A 10 28.93 -9.25 -9.91
C GLN A 10 27.61 -8.74 -10.48
N ASP A 11 26.49 -8.87 -9.76
CA ASP A 11 25.69 -7.70 -9.38
C ASP A 11 24.52 -8.11 -8.45
N ALA A 12 24.75 -9.01 -7.49
CA ALA A 12 23.73 -9.43 -6.52
C ALA A 12 23.82 -8.70 -5.16
N ASN A 13 24.49 -7.55 -5.12
CA ASN A 13 24.64 -6.74 -3.90
C ASN A 13 24.05 -5.33 -4.11
N ARG A 14 22.80 -5.27 -4.57
CA ARG A 14 22.01 -4.03 -4.50
C ARG A 14 21.59 -3.87 -3.04
N ASN A 15 22.12 -2.86 -2.35
CA ASN A 15 21.72 -2.52 -0.98
C ASN A 15 20.21 -2.24 -0.94
N PHE A 16 19.39 -3.25 -0.60
CA PHE A 16 17.92 -3.14 -0.54
C PHE A 16 17.45 -2.07 0.47
N GLU A 17 18.27 -1.72 1.47
CA GLU A 17 17.98 -0.64 2.44
C GLU A 17 18.24 0.79 1.90
N GLN A 18 18.70 0.93 0.66
CA GLN A 18 19.02 2.23 0.04
C GLN A 18 18.05 2.65 -1.06
N ASP A 19 16.97 1.89 -1.31
CA ASP A 19 15.95 2.26 -2.29
C ASP A 19 15.23 3.56 -1.87
N PRO A 20 15.29 4.64 -2.66
CA PRO A 20 14.59 5.90 -2.37
C PRO A 20 13.09 5.71 -2.12
N ASP A 21 12.46 4.77 -2.81
CA ASP A 21 11.02 4.52 -2.70
C ASP A 21 10.67 3.89 -1.36
N THR A 22 11.45 2.90 -0.89
CA THR A 22 11.31 2.32 0.46
C THR A 22 11.46 3.40 1.54
N ARG A 23 12.45 4.27 1.42
CA ARG A 23 12.68 5.36 2.38
C ARG A 23 11.53 6.36 2.40
N LEU A 24 10.98 6.68 1.23
CA LEU A 24 9.82 7.54 1.10
C LEU A 24 8.61 6.89 1.77
N ARG A 25 8.32 5.62 1.46
CA ARG A 25 7.22 4.85 2.04
C ARG A 25 7.29 4.89 3.57
N ASP A 26 8.42 4.50 4.15
CA ASP A 26 8.63 4.48 5.60
C ASP A 26 8.48 5.85 6.24
N SER A 27 9.01 6.89 5.59
CA SER A 27 8.91 8.26 6.08
C SER A 27 7.48 8.78 6.06
N VAL A 28 6.68 8.39 5.06
CA VAL A 28 5.25 8.70 5.00
C VAL A 28 4.51 7.95 6.11
N ILE A 29 4.71 6.65 6.27
CA ILE A 29 4.04 5.87 7.33
C ILE A 29 4.36 6.44 8.72
N ARG A 30 5.63 6.68 9.05
CA ARG A 30 6.03 7.30 10.33
C ARG A 30 5.43 8.68 10.56
N ARG A 31 5.21 9.46 9.49
CA ARG A 31 4.65 10.80 9.60
C ARG A 31 3.15 10.76 9.90
N PHE A 32 2.40 9.93 9.18
CA PHE A 32 0.94 9.94 9.20
C PHE A 32 0.32 9.01 10.25
N PHE A 33 1.02 7.97 10.67
CA PHE A 33 0.56 7.10 11.75
C PHE A 33 1.17 7.53 13.09
N ASP A 34 0.42 7.33 14.17
CA ASP A 34 0.93 7.44 15.53
C ASP A 34 1.50 6.10 16.04
N ARG A 35 1.92 6.07 17.31
CA ARG A 35 2.51 4.88 17.92
C ARG A 35 1.49 3.76 18.16
N GLU A 36 0.21 4.06 18.14
CA GLU A 36 -0.89 3.12 18.31
C GLU A 36 -1.41 2.60 16.96
N GLY A 37 -0.85 3.10 15.85
CA GLY A 37 -1.27 2.72 14.51
C GLY A 37 -2.50 3.47 14.01
N ARG A 38 -2.92 4.55 14.68
CA ARG A 38 -4.00 5.41 14.18
C ARG A 38 -3.44 6.42 13.17
N LEU A 39 -4.22 6.64 12.12
CA LEU A 39 -3.93 7.64 11.10
C LEU A 39 -4.30 9.02 11.67
N LYS A 40 -3.34 9.94 11.73
CA LYS A 40 -3.55 11.29 12.27
C LYS A 40 -4.47 12.12 11.38
N ASN A 41 -4.29 11.99 10.06
CA ASN A 41 -5.10 12.64 9.05
C ASN A 41 -4.91 11.95 7.69
N ILE A 42 -5.93 11.98 6.85
CA ILE A 42 -5.83 11.48 5.47
C ILE A 42 -4.93 12.43 4.66
N PRO A 43 -3.86 11.94 3.98
CA PRO A 43 -3.00 12.81 3.19
C PRO A 43 -3.73 13.49 2.03
N ALA A 44 -3.53 14.80 1.86
CA ALA A 44 -4.07 15.55 0.72
C ALA A 44 -3.30 15.28 -0.59
N GLN A 45 -1.99 15.01 -0.50
CA GLN A 45 -1.15 14.70 -1.66
C GLN A 45 -1.38 13.25 -2.12
N LEU A 46 -1.69 13.06 -3.40
CA LEU A 46 -2.05 11.76 -3.95
C LEU A 46 -0.98 10.69 -3.71
N LYS A 47 0.30 10.97 -3.98
CA LYS A 47 1.40 10.01 -3.77
C LYS A 47 1.45 9.48 -2.34
N LYS A 48 1.32 10.38 -1.36
CA LYS A 48 1.29 10.01 0.08
C LYS A 48 0.01 9.27 0.45
N LYS A 49 -1.13 9.66 -0.14
CA LYS A 49 -2.41 8.99 0.07
C LYS A 49 -2.35 7.54 -0.41
N LEU A 50 -1.81 7.29 -1.60
CA LEU A 50 -1.65 5.94 -2.14
C LEU A 50 -0.75 5.07 -1.24
N ILE A 51 0.37 5.61 -0.76
CA ILE A 51 1.24 4.90 0.21
C ILE A 51 0.45 4.51 1.48
N VAL A 52 -0.35 5.42 2.03
CA VAL A 52 -1.17 5.14 3.22
C VAL A 52 -2.24 4.08 2.93
N LEU A 53 -2.94 4.18 1.79
CA LEU A 53 -3.97 3.22 1.42
C LEU A 53 -3.39 1.83 1.15
N GLU A 54 -2.26 1.74 0.46
CA GLU A 54 -1.55 0.49 0.23
C GLU A 54 -1.15 -0.18 1.56
N TYR A 55 -0.57 0.58 2.48
CA TYR A 55 -0.20 0.09 3.81
C TYR A 55 -1.40 -0.43 4.62
N LEU A 56 -2.58 0.18 4.47
CA LEU A 56 -3.80 -0.31 5.11
C LEU A 56 -4.34 -1.57 4.43
N VAL A 57 -4.45 -1.60 3.10
CA VAL A 57 -5.04 -2.74 2.38
C VAL A 57 -4.16 -3.99 2.48
N GLU A 58 -2.84 -3.83 2.68
CA GLU A 58 -1.91 -4.93 2.92
C GLU A 58 -2.25 -5.77 4.16
N GLN A 59 -2.96 -5.20 5.13
CA GLN A 59 -3.40 -5.89 6.36
C GLN A 59 -4.65 -6.74 6.12
N LEU A 60 -5.30 -6.61 4.97
CA LEU A 60 -6.44 -7.43 4.54
C LEU A 60 -5.97 -8.60 3.68
N GLU A 61 -6.64 -9.73 3.80
CA GLU A 61 -6.37 -10.95 3.05
C GLU A 61 -6.85 -10.81 1.60
N MET A 62 -6.05 -11.28 0.64
CA MET A 62 -6.34 -11.16 -0.79
C MET A 62 -7.50 -12.06 -1.25
N GLU A 63 -7.57 -13.27 -0.70
CA GLU A 63 -8.57 -14.29 -1.10
C GLU A 63 -9.89 -14.18 -0.32
N ARG A 64 -10.01 -13.19 0.56
CA ARG A 64 -11.20 -12.98 1.39
C ARG A 64 -12.08 -11.85 0.84
N THR A 65 -13.39 -12.01 1.03
CA THR A 65 -14.37 -10.94 0.87
C THR A 65 -14.80 -10.42 2.24
N TYR A 66 -15.10 -9.13 2.29
CA TYR A 66 -15.44 -8.43 3.52
C TYR A 66 -16.76 -7.68 3.32
N PRO A 67 -17.83 -7.97 4.09
CA PRO A 67 -19.01 -7.11 4.08
C PRO A 67 -18.64 -5.69 4.54
N GLU A 68 -19.44 -4.70 4.14
CA GLU A 68 -19.18 -3.30 4.49
C GLU A 68 -19.00 -3.10 6.00
N SER A 69 -19.75 -3.81 6.82
CA SER A 69 -19.63 -3.77 8.30
C SER A 69 -18.23 -4.17 8.80
N GLU A 70 -17.60 -5.19 8.21
CA GLU A 70 -16.26 -5.62 8.58
C GLU A 70 -15.20 -4.63 8.13
N ILE A 71 -15.32 -4.10 6.90
CA ILE A 71 -14.42 -3.03 6.44
C ILE A 71 -14.58 -1.77 7.28
N ASN A 72 -15.80 -1.43 7.69
CA ASN A 72 -16.05 -0.32 8.60
C ASN A 72 -15.34 -0.54 9.93
N ALA A 73 -15.47 -1.73 10.51
CA ALA A 73 -14.82 -2.07 11.77
C ALA A 73 -13.29 -1.99 11.63
N PHE A 74 -12.72 -2.59 10.59
CA PHE A 74 -11.29 -2.53 10.29
C PHE A 74 -10.79 -1.09 10.19
N ILE A 75 -11.45 -0.24 9.39
CA ILE A 75 -10.99 1.13 9.21
C ILE A 75 -11.18 1.98 10.46
N ARG A 76 -12.22 1.75 11.27
CA ARG A 76 -12.44 2.48 12.54
C ARG A 76 -11.31 2.28 13.55
N LEU A 77 -10.60 1.15 13.47
CA LEU A 77 -9.39 0.94 14.29
C LEU A 77 -8.31 1.97 13.97
N VAL A 78 -8.23 2.42 12.71
CA VAL A 78 -7.19 3.34 12.23
C VAL A 78 -7.66 4.79 12.08
N HIS A 79 -8.94 5.06 11.76
CA HIS A 79 -9.43 6.42 11.51
C HIS A 79 -10.97 6.53 11.63
N ASP A 80 -11.46 7.65 12.17
CA ASP A 80 -12.90 7.85 12.41
C ASP A 80 -13.68 8.22 11.13
N ASP A 81 -13.01 8.82 10.15
CA ASP A 81 -13.57 8.99 8.78
C ASP A 81 -13.37 7.72 7.94
N TYR A 82 -14.04 6.65 8.37
CA TYR A 82 -13.99 5.36 7.70
C TYR A 82 -14.70 5.38 6.33
N ALA A 83 -15.63 6.33 6.11
CA ALA A 83 -16.34 6.51 4.85
C ALA A 83 -15.41 7.02 3.73
N THR A 84 -14.58 8.02 4.04
CA THR A 84 -13.61 8.55 3.06
C THR A 84 -12.58 7.49 2.68
N ILE A 85 -12.04 6.74 3.64
CA ILE A 85 -11.05 5.69 3.35
C ILE A 85 -11.67 4.57 2.50
N ARG A 86 -12.89 4.11 2.80
CA ARG A 86 -13.60 3.12 1.94
C ARG A 86 -13.74 3.61 0.51
N ARG A 87 -14.14 4.88 0.34
CA ARG A 87 -14.28 5.49 -0.98
C ARG A 87 -12.94 5.50 -1.72
N GLU A 88 -11.87 5.90 -1.05
CA GLU A 88 -10.55 5.97 -1.66
C GLU A 88 -9.98 4.59 -2.01
N PHE A 89 -10.25 3.53 -1.24
CA PHE A 89 -9.89 2.17 -1.64
C PHE A 89 -10.49 1.76 -2.98
N ILE A 90 -11.73 2.15 -3.25
CA ILE A 90 -12.39 1.88 -4.53
C ILE A 90 -11.86 2.81 -5.63
N VAL A 91 -11.81 4.12 -5.36
CA VAL A 91 -11.40 5.12 -6.36
C VAL A 91 -9.97 4.90 -6.85
N GLN A 92 -9.05 4.48 -5.96
CA GLN A 92 -7.65 4.22 -6.33
C GLN A 92 -7.40 2.76 -6.75
N GLY A 93 -8.43 1.91 -6.78
CA GLY A 93 -8.35 0.54 -7.30
C GLY A 93 -7.77 -0.50 -6.34
N PHE A 94 -7.55 -0.18 -5.07
CA PHE A 94 -7.07 -1.14 -4.06
C PHE A 94 -8.12 -2.20 -3.70
N MET A 95 -9.40 -1.87 -3.83
CA MET A 95 -10.50 -2.81 -3.62
C MET A 95 -11.58 -2.65 -4.69
N SER A 96 -12.33 -3.73 -4.91
CA SER A 96 -13.60 -3.73 -5.65
C SER A 96 -14.77 -3.90 -4.68
N ARG A 97 -15.96 -3.41 -5.07
CA ARG A 97 -17.20 -3.54 -4.28
C ARG A 97 -18.34 -4.04 -5.17
N SER A 98 -19.06 -5.06 -4.72
CA SER A 98 -20.35 -5.51 -5.28
C SER A 98 -21.29 -5.84 -4.13
N ASP A 99 -22.54 -5.38 -4.18
CA ASP A 99 -23.58 -5.72 -3.18
C ASP A 99 -23.12 -5.51 -1.72
N GLU A 100 -22.45 -4.37 -1.47
CA GLU A 100 -21.87 -4.01 -0.17
C GLU A 100 -20.75 -4.93 0.34
N VAL A 101 -20.28 -5.85 -0.50
CA VAL A 101 -19.15 -6.73 -0.24
C VAL A 101 -17.92 -6.18 -0.95
N TYR A 102 -16.84 -6.04 -0.18
CA TYR A 102 -15.55 -5.56 -0.62
C TYR A 102 -14.59 -6.74 -0.85
N LYS A 103 -13.76 -6.64 -1.89
CA LYS A 103 -12.68 -7.58 -2.16
C LYS A 103 -11.39 -6.83 -2.46
N ARG A 104 -10.28 -7.27 -1.86
CA ARG A 104 -8.95 -6.72 -2.15
C ARG A 104 -8.57 -7.05 -3.60
N ASN A 105 -8.06 -6.05 -4.31
CA ASN A 105 -7.50 -6.24 -5.64
C ASN A 105 -5.99 -6.50 -5.55
N PRO A 106 -5.38 -7.16 -6.55
CA PRO A 106 -3.93 -7.17 -6.72
C PRO A 106 -3.39 -5.73 -6.79
N LEU A 107 -2.21 -5.48 -6.22
CA LEU A 107 -1.60 -4.13 -6.27
C LEU A 107 -1.32 -3.67 -7.71
N SER A 108 -1.17 -4.60 -8.65
CA SER A 108 -1.05 -4.30 -10.09
C SER A 108 -2.31 -3.68 -10.71
N ALA A 109 -3.48 -3.89 -10.10
CA ALA A 109 -4.74 -3.27 -10.52
C ALA A 109 -4.98 -1.91 -9.85
N ALA A 110 -4.24 -1.60 -8.78
CA ALA A 110 -4.32 -0.32 -8.09
C ALA A 110 -3.41 0.72 -8.73
N ARG A 111 -3.68 1.99 -8.47
CA ARG A 111 -2.78 3.07 -8.87
C ARG A 111 -1.48 2.98 -8.08
N ARG A 112 -0.37 2.75 -8.79
CA ARG A 112 0.97 2.72 -8.21
C ARG A 112 1.46 4.11 -7.87
N TRP A 113 2.04 4.27 -6.68
CA TRP A 113 2.53 5.56 -6.22
C TRP A 113 3.96 5.83 -6.70
N GLU A 114 4.69 4.79 -7.06
CA GLU A 114 6.03 4.84 -7.65
C GLU A 114 6.02 5.52 -9.03
N ASP A 115 4.90 5.42 -9.76
CA ASP A 115 4.72 6.03 -11.08
C ASP A 115 4.42 7.54 -11.00
N LEU A 116 4.18 8.09 -9.81
CA LEU A 116 3.92 9.51 -9.60
C LEU A 116 5.24 10.27 -9.38
N SER A 117 5.48 11.32 -10.17
CA SER A 117 6.64 12.22 -10.00
C SER A 117 6.62 12.94 -8.66
#